data_AF-T1AZT7-F1
#
_entry.id   AF-T1AZT7-F1
#
_cell.length_a   1.000
_cell.length_b   1.000
_cell.length_c   1.000
_cell.angle_alpha   90.00
_cell.angle_beta   90.00
_cell.angle_gamma   90.00
#
_symmetry.space_group_name_H-M   'P 1'
#
loop_
_entity.id
_entity.type
_entity.pdbx_description
1 polymer ?
#
loop_
_entity_poly.entity_id
_entity_poly.type
_entity_poly.pdbx_seq_one_letter_code
_entity_poly.pdbx_strand_id
1 'polypeptide(L)'
;MKRIDLNCDMGESFGAWNMGQDARVMPWISSANIACGMHAGDPATIQRTVALAVQHGVAIGAHVSLPDLQGFGRRTMAISAADLHALVLYQIGA
;
A
#
# COMPACT_ATOMS: atom_id res chain seq x y z
N MET A 1 -1.21 -25.96 16.44
CA MET A 1 -2.38 -25.26 15.86
C MET A 1 -2.01 -24.79 14.45
N LYS A 2 -2.87 -24.95 13.43
CA LYS A 2 -2.58 -24.42 12.09
C LYS A 2 -2.83 -22.91 12.07
N ARG A 3 -1.98 -22.14 11.39
CA ARG A 3 -2.07 -20.67 11.27
C ARG A 3 -1.99 -20.29 9.79
N ILE A 4 -2.74 -19.26 9.40
CA ILE A 4 -2.70 -18.65 8.06
C ILE A 4 -2.62 -17.13 8.22
N ASP A 5 -1.92 -16.47 7.30
CA ASP A 5 -1.94 -15.01 7.14
C ASP A 5 -3.05 -14.62 6.17
N LEU A 6 -3.85 -13.63 6.53
CA LEU A 6 -4.80 -12.97 5.66
C LEU A 6 -4.34 -11.54 5.45
N ASN A 7 -3.97 -11.20 4.21
CA ASN A 7 -3.54 -9.85 3.86
C ASN A 7 -4.54 -9.15 2.94
N CYS A 8 -4.47 -7.82 2.92
CA CYS A 8 -5.26 -6.97 2.04
C CYS A 8 -4.47 -5.70 1.69
N ASP A 9 -4.64 -5.23 0.45
CA ASP A 9 -4.08 -3.96 0.00
C ASP A 9 -4.90 -2.81 0.60
N MET A 10 -4.20 -1.85 1.21
CA MET A 10 -4.76 -0.80 2.07
C MET A 10 -4.06 0.54 1.78
N GLY A 11 -4.65 1.64 2.25
CA GLY A 11 -4.05 2.96 2.08
C GLY A 11 -4.04 3.44 0.62
N GLU A 12 -4.94 2.90 -0.20
CA GLU A 12 -5.00 3.20 -1.64
C GLU A 12 -5.86 4.44 -1.98
N SER A 13 -6.26 5.22 -0.98
CA SER A 13 -6.86 6.54 -1.23
C SER A 13 -5.78 7.54 -1.70
N PHE A 14 -6.18 8.63 -2.35
CA PHE A 14 -5.24 9.65 -2.81
C PHE A 14 -5.86 11.04 -2.85
N GLY A 15 -5.36 11.94 -2.01
CA GLY A 15 -5.88 13.30 -1.87
C GLY A 15 -7.35 13.29 -1.44
N ALA A 16 -8.22 13.89 -2.25
CA ALA A 16 -9.66 13.90 -1.99
C ALA A 16 -10.38 12.60 -2.42
N TRP A 17 -9.70 11.72 -3.17
CA TRP A 17 -10.31 10.48 -3.65
C TRP A 17 -10.19 9.37 -2.61
N ASN A 18 -11.33 8.83 -2.19
CA ASN A 18 -11.40 7.70 -1.28
C ASN A 18 -11.52 6.37 -2.04
N MET A 19 -10.69 5.40 -1.65
CA MET A 19 -10.68 4.03 -2.15
C MET A 19 -10.82 3.04 -0.99
N GLY A 20 -11.56 1.95 -1.20
CA GLY A 20 -11.68 0.86 -0.23
C GLY A 20 -12.47 1.22 1.03
N GLN A 21 -12.31 0.36 2.05
CA GLN A 21 -12.95 0.49 3.36
C GLN A 21 -12.00 0.04 4.48
N ASP A 22 -10.79 0.62 4.50
CA ASP A 22 -9.67 0.20 5.36
C ASP A 22 -10.09 -0.04 6.82
N ALA A 23 -10.80 0.93 7.43
CA ALA A 23 -11.26 0.83 8.82
C ALA A 23 -12.20 -0.36 9.09
N ARG A 24 -12.96 -0.80 8.08
CA ARG A 24 -13.87 -1.95 8.22
C ARG A 24 -13.17 -3.28 8.02
N VAL A 25 -12.11 -3.32 7.21
CA VAL A 25 -11.36 -4.55 6.88
C VAL A 25 -10.22 -4.81 7.87
N MET A 26 -9.56 -3.76 8.37
CA MET A 26 -8.41 -3.86 9.28
C MET A 26 -8.60 -4.84 10.46
N PRO A 27 -9.76 -4.91 11.14
CA PRO A 27 -9.95 -5.82 12.27
C PRO A 27 -9.92 -7.31 11.91
N TRP A 28 -9.98 -7.65 10.61
CA TRP A 28 -10.15 -9.02 10.13
C TRP A 28 -8.90 -9.60 9.44
N ILE A 29 -7.88 -8.78 9.20
CA ILE A 29 -6.65 -9.17 8.50
C ILE A 29 -5.49 -9.29 9.49
N SER A 30 -4.45 -10.04 9.12
CA SER A 30 -3.21 -10.16 9.90
C SER A 30 -2.08 -9.31 9.34
N SER A 31 -2.13 -8.97 8.05
CA SER A 31 -1.16 -8.10 7.39
C SER A 31 -1.84 -7.09 6.46
N ALA A 32 -1.33 -5.86 6.38
CA ALA A 32 -1.80 -4.82 5.50
C ALA A 32 -0.68 -4.42 4.53
N ASN A 33 -0.95 -4.50 3.23
CA ASN A 33 -0.03 -4.03 2.19
C ASN A 33 -0.39 -2.57 1.91
N ILE A 34 0.39 -1.61 2.41
CA ILE A 34 0.06 -0.18 2.36
C ILE A 34 0.70 0.45 1.13
N ALA A 35 -0.08 1.14 0.29
CA ALA A 35 0.41 1.83 -0.90
C ALA A 35 1.50 2.87 -0.58
N CYS A 36 2.42 3.10 -1.53
CA CYS A 36 3.65 3.88 -1.31
C CYS A 36 3.76 5.16 -2.16
N GLY A 37 2.63 5.71 -2.62
CA GLY A 37 2.59 7.00 -3.32
C GLY A 37 2.75 6.98 -4.83
N MET A 38 3.01 5.81 -5.44
CA MET A 38 3.18 5.70 -6.88
C MET A 38 1.86 5.40 -7.61
N HIS A 39 1.16 4.31 -7.26
CA HIS A 39 -0.17 4.02 -7.81
C HIS A 39 -1.31 4.61 -6.99
N ALA A 40 -1.07 4.80 -5.69
CA ALA A 40 -2.02 5.29 -4.71
C ALA A 40 -1.28 5.65 -3.41
N GLY A 41 -2.00 6.20 -2.41
CA GLY A 41 -1.45 6.50 -1.10
C GLY A 41 -0.66 7.80 -1.06
N ASP A 42 -1.32 8.93 -0.87
CA ASP A 42 -0.61 10.17 -0.51
C ASP A 42 -0.05 10.10 0.93
N PRO A 43 0.94 10.94 1.31
CA PRO A 43 1.59 10.84 2.63
C PRO A 43 0.62 10.85 3.82
N ALA A 44 -0.46 11.65 3.76
CA ALA A 44 -1.45 11.71 4.84
C ALA A 44 -2.33 10.46 4.87
N THR A 45 -2.65 9.87 3.72
CA THR A 45 -3.32 8.58 3.64
C THR A 45 -2.45 7.46 4.20
N ILE A 46 -1.18 7.37 3.80
CA ILE A 46 -0.22 6.37 4.30
C ILE A 46 -0.11 6.45 5.83
N GLN A 47 0.10 7.66 6.37
CA GLN A 47 0.22 7.86 7.81
C GLN A 47 -1.03 7.39 8.57
N ARG A 48 -2.23 7.69 8.05
CA ARG A 48 -3.49 7.26 8.67
C ARG A 48 -3.66 5.74 8.63
N THR A 49 -3.36 5.10 7.50
CA THR A 49 -3.49 3.64 7.36
C THR A 49 -2.47 2.90 8.23
N VAL A 50 -1.23 3.41 8.35
CA VAL A 50 -0.22 2.88 9.28
C VAL A 50 -0.70 2.97 10.72
N ALA A 51 -1.21 4.13 11.14
CA ALA A 51 -1.73 4.31 12.49
C ALA A 51 -2.90 3.34 12.79
N LEU A 52 -3.78 3.12 11.82
CA LEU A 52 -4.88 2.18 11.92
C LEU A 52 -4.39 0.73 12.04
N ALA A 53 -3.38 0.32 11.24
CA ALA A 53 -2.80 -1.01 11.32
C ALA A 53 -2.15 -1.26 12.70
N VAL A 54 -1.38 -0.29 13.21
CA VAL A 54 -0.78 -0.33 14.56
C VAL A 54 -1.86 -0.46 15.63
N GLN A 55 -2.95 0.31 15.54
CA GLN A 55 -4.07 0.23 16.49
C GLN A 55 -4.69 -1.18 16.56
N HIS A 56 -4.75 -1.88 15.43
CA HIS A 56 -5.32 -3.23 15.34
C HIS A 56 -4.29 -4.36 15.50
N GLY A 57 -3.01 -4.05 15.68
CA GLY A 57 -1.94 -5.06 15.77
C GLY A 57 -1.73 -5.83 14.46
N VAL A 58 -2.03 -5.20 13.33
CA VAL A 58 -1.86 -5.76 11.98
C VAL A 58 -0.42 -5.50 11.50
N ALA A 59 0.22 -6.51 10.91
CA ALA A 59 1.56 -6.37 10.35
C ALA A 59 1.54 -5.42 9.14
N ILE A 60 2.56 -4.58 8.98
CA ILE A 60 2.64 -3.59 7.90
C ILE A 60 3.64 -4.05 6.85
N GLY A 61 3.22 -4.06 5.58
CA GLY A 61 4.08 -4.28 4.41
C GLY A 61 3.96 -3.15 3.40
N ALA A 62 5.03 -2.88 2.67
CA ALA A 62 5.03 -1.90 1.57
C ALA A 62 4.37 -2.50 0.32
N HIS A 63 3.36 -1.82 -0.22
CA HIS A 63 2.71 -2.16 -1.48
C HIS A 63 3.24 -1.28 -2.60
N VAL A 64 4.43 -1.64 -3.09
CA VAL A 64 5.13 -0.91 -4.15
C VAL A 64 4.48 -1.15 -5.51
N SER A 65 4.52 -0.14 -6.37
CA SER A 65 3.96 -0.19 -7.71
C SER A 65 4.83 0.47 -8.76
N LEU A 66 4.41 0.37 -10.02
CA LEU A 66 4.87 1.24 -11.09
C LEU A 66 4.39 2.70 -10.83
N PRO A 67 5.10 3.72 -11.33
CA PRO A 67 4.77 5.14 -11.15
C PRO A 67 3.64 5.55 -12.09
N ASP A 68 2.46 4.97 -11.86
CA ASP A 68 1.28 5.12 -12.69
C ASP A 68 0.04 5.38 -11.83
N LEU A 69 -0.08 6.62 -11.33
CA LEU A 69 -1.23 7.03 -10.51
C LEU A 69 -2.54 6.96 -11.29
N GLN A 70 -2.57 7.44 -12.54
CA GLN A 70 -3.80 7.49 -13.35
C GLN A 70 -4.31 6.10 -13.75
N GLY A 71 -3.41 5.14 -13.97
CA GLY A 71 -3.75 3.75 -14.23
C GLY A 71 -3.77 2.87 -12.98
N PHE A 72 -3.61 3.46 -11.79
CA PHE A 72 -3.57 2.74 -10.51
C PHE A 72 -2.52 1.62 -10.48
N GLY A 73 -1.38 1.81 -11.15
CA GLY A 73 -0.32 0.82 -11.23
C GLY A 73 -0.69 -0.44 -12.02
N ARG A 74 -1.86 -0.47 -12.70
CA ARG A 74 -2.38 -1.67 -13.39
C ARG A 74 -2.00 -1.75 -14.86
N ARG A 75 -1.23 -0.79 -15.37
CA ARG A 75 -0.74 -0.79 -16.75
C ARG A 75 0.71 -1.23 -16.79
N THR A 76 1.04 -2.09 -17.76
CA THR A 76 2.43 -2.47 -18.02
C THR A 76 3.22 -1.24 -18.47
N MET A 77 4.43 -1.07 -17.93
CA MET A 77 5.38 -0.06 -18.35
C MET A 77 6.71 -0.73 -18.68
N ALA A 78 7.30 -0.37 -19.81
CA ALA A 78 8.68 -0.75 -20.10
C ALA A 78 9.61 0.05 -19.18
N ILE A 79 10.26 -0.63 -18.25
CA ILE A 79 11.16 -0.03 -17.27
C ILE A 79 12.44 -0.86 -17.19
N SER A 80 13.59 -0.20 -17.01
CA SER A 80 14.86 -0.90 -16.81
C SER A 80 14.91 -1.55 -15.42
N ALA A 81 15.73 -2.58 -15.26
CA ALA A 81 15.92 -3.20 -13.94
C ALA A 81 16.52 -2.22 -12.92
N ALA A 82 17.37 -1.29 -13.36
CA ALA A 82 17.97 -0.27 -12.51
C ALA A 82 16.92 0.73 -12.00
N ASP A 83 16.05 1.21 -12.89
CA ASP A 83 14.97 2.14 -12.50
C ASP A 83 13.95 1.44 -11.61
N LEU A 84 13.59 0.18 -11.92
CA LEU A 84 12.69 -0.60 -11.07
C LEU A 84 13.25 -0.77 -9.66
N HIS A 85 14.54 -1.10 -9.53
CA HIS A 85 15.20 -1.20 -8.23
C HIS A 85 15.16 0.13 -7.47
N ALA A 86 15.47 1.25 -8.14
CA ALA A 86 15.44 2.57 -7.51
C ALA A 86 14.03 2.96 -7.04
N LEU A 87 13.00 2.69 -7.85
CA LEU A 87 11.60 2.97 -7.49
C LEU A 87 11.10 2.11 -6.33
N VAL A 88 11.48 0.83 -6.28
CA VAL A 88 11.15 -0.06 -5.17
C VAL A 88 11.83 0.44 -3.88
N LEU A 89 13.12 0.77 -3.95
CA LEU A 89 13.88 1.29 -2.80
C LEU A 89 13.27 2.59 -2.27
N TYR A 90 12.92 3.51 -3.17
CA TYR A 90 12.29 4.78 -2.81
C TYR A 90 10.96 4.55 -2.08
N GLN A 91 10.09 3.71 -2.63
CA GLN A 91 8.76 3.44 -2.07
C GLN A 91 8.81 2.74 -0.71
N ILE A 92 9.79 1.85 -0.49
CA ILE A 92 9.99 1.20 0.82
C ILE A 92 10.51 2.18 1.87
N GLY A 93 11.28 3.20 1.46
CA GLY A 93 11.88 4.17 2.37
C GLY A 93 11.01 5.38 2.73
N ALA A 94 9.96 5.64 1.95
CA ALA A 94 9.01 6.74 2.18
C ALA A 94 8.08 6.46 3.38
#